data_AF-A0A543DUD6-F1
#
_entry.id   AF-A0A543DUD6-F1
#
_cell.length_a   1.000
_cell.length_b   1.000
_cell.length_c   1.000
_cell.angle_alpha   90.00
_cell.angle_beta   90.00
_cell.angle_gamma   90.00
#
_symmetry.space_group_name_H-M   'P 1'
#
loop_
_entity.id
_entity.type
_entity.pdbx_description
1 polymer ?
#
loop_
_entity_poly.entity_id
_entity_poly.type
_entity_poly.pdbx_seq_one_letter_code
_entity_poly.pdbx_strand_id
1 'polypeptide(L)'
;MADVTKARTGHLIRKLFEILIAQPDGMKAADALKALEQAVQLTDYEAGDYSSGGRRFERIVRFATVSCVKAGWLIKHKGVWSASDEGKAAFASIKDAEAFYRQAEKLYWKWRKAQPAALEEDEAEEAAEKSAVITLEQAEEMAWKEIEDFLAEMPPYEFQDLVAELLKAMDYHVAWVAPSGKDGGVDVIAYNDPLGTRPPRIKVQVKRNANSPRIDVVGLRSFMAVLGDGDVGLFVALSGFTKDAELEARQSHRRITLLDTTKLVELWTTHYAKLDDGARRRLPLKPVWFLVGED
;
A
#
# COMPACT_ATOMS: atom_id res chain seq x y z
N MET A 1 12.56 7.61 -31.09
CA MET A 1 11.26 7.51 -30.39
C MET A 1 10.27 6.61 -31.16
N ALA A 2 10.73 5.49 -31.73
CA ALA A 2 9.92 4.69 -32.66
C ALA A 2 10.27 3.21 -32.58
N ASP A 3 9.81 2.48 -31.56
CA ASP A 3 9.86 1.00 -31.58
C ASP A 3 8.80 0.29 -30.73
N VAL A 4 7.98 1.01 -29.94
CA VAL A 4 6.86 0.39 -29.22
C VAL A 4 5.55 0.85 -29.86
N THR A 5 4.94 -0.03 -30.65
CA THR A 5 3.65 0.25 -31.30
C THR A 5 2.51 0.24 -30.27
N LYS A 6 1.36 0.83 -30.63
CA LYS A 6 0.13 0.70 -29.83
C LYS A 6 -0.30 -0.76 -29.66
N ALA A 7 -0.09 -1.58 -30.70
CA ALA A 7 -0.31 -3.02 -30.63
C ALA A 7 0.58 -3.67 -29.56
N ARG A 8 1.88 -3.34 -29.53
CA ARG A 8 2.81 -3.87 -28.52
C ARG A 8 2.46 -3.40 -27.12
N THR A 9 2.19 -2.11 -26.95
CA THR A 9 1.75 -1.54 -25.67
C THR A 9 0.48 -2.21 -25.17
N GLY A 10 -0.51 -2.38 -26.06
CA GLY A 10 -1.75 -3.08 -25.77
C GLY A 10 -1.54 -4.53 -25.32
N HIS A 11 -0.63 -5.25 -25.97
CA HIS A 11 -0.24 -6.60 -25.55
C HIS A 11 0.33 -6.62 -24.13
N LEU A 12 1.29 -5.74 -23.83
CA LEU A 12 1.93 -5.64 -22.50
C LEU A 12 0.89 -5.29 -21.42
N ILE A 13 0.07 -4.26 -21.65
CA ILE A 13 -0.94 -3.82 -20.69
C ILE A 13 -2.02 -4.87 -20.49
N ARG A 14 -2.50 -5.52 -21.56
CA ARG A 14 -3.47 -6.59 -21.41
C ARG A 14 -2.90 -7.77 -20.61
N LYS A 15 -1.65 -8.16 -20.86
CA LYS A 15 -1.01 -9.25 -20.10
C LYS A 15 -0.79 -8.87 -18.63
N LEU A 16 -0.47 -7.61 -18.35
CA LEU A 16 -0.40 -7.09 -16.98
C LEU A 16 -1.75 -7.22 -16.27
N PHE A 17 -2.86 -6.84 -16.92
CA PHE A 17 -4.20 -7.00 -16.34
C PHE A 17 -4.55 -8.46 -16.06
N GLU A 18 -4.16 -9.40 -16.94
CA GLU A 18 -4.34 -10.83 -16.69
C GLU A 18 -3.65 -11.28 -15.38
N ILE A 19 -2.41 -10.82 -15.17
CA ILE A 19 -1.62 -11.10 -13.96
C ILE A 19 -2.29 -10.49 -12.71
N LEU A 20 -2.68 -9.22 -12.79
CA LEU A 20 -3.30 -8.51 -11.66
C LEU A 20 -4.68 -9.05 -11.30
N ILE A 21 -5.48 -9.48 -12.29
CA ILE A 21 -6.82 -10.04 -12.04
C ILE A 21 -6.72 -11.39 -11.31
N ALA A 22 -5.65 -12.16 -11.53
CA ALA A 22 -5.39 -13.39 -10.80
C ALA A 22 -5.02 -13.14 -9.31
N GLN A 23 -4.73 -11.89 -8.94
CA GLN A 23 -4.33 -11.48 -7.59
C GLN A 23 -5.33 -10.45 -7.02
N PRO A 24 -6.45 -10.90 -6.45
CA PRO A 24 -7.56 -10.02 -6.04
C PRO A 24 -7.20 -9.02 -4.95
N ASP A 25 -6.11 -9.25 -4.20
CA ASP A 25 -5.60 -8.34 -3.17
C ASP A 25 -4.53 -7.37 -3.72
N GLY A 26 -4.25 -7.43 -5.02
CA GLY A 26 -3.21 -6.67 -5.69
C GLY A 26 -1.84 -7.35 -5.65
N MET A 27 -0.87 -6.73 -6.32
CA MET A 27 0.53 -7.15 -6.35
C MET A 27 1.44 -5.95 -6.12
N LYS A 28 2.59 -6.15 -5.47
CA LYS A 28 3.65 -5.12 -5.49
C LYS A 28 4.04 -4.85 -6.93
N ALA A 29 4.20 -3.58 -7.30
CA ALA A 29 4.50 -3.16 -8.67
C ALA A 29 5.75 -3.86 -9.23
N ALA A 30 6.80 -3.99 -8.42
CA ALA A 30 8.02 -4.73 -8.78
C ALA A 30 7.74 -6.20 -9.12
N ASP A 31 6.88 -6.88 -8.35
CA ASP A 31 6.50 -8.26 -8.59
C ASP A 31 5.60 -8.40 -9.83
N ALA A 32 4.68 -7.44 -10.04
CA ALA A 32 3.83 -7.40 -11.23
C ALA A 32 4.65 -7.18 -12.51
N LEU A 33 5.63 -6.26 -12.48
CA LEU A 33 6.55 -6.01 -13.59
C LEU A 33 7.45 -7.20 -13.87
N LYS A 34 7.97 -7.85 -12.83
CA LYS A 34 8.77 -9.08 -12.97
C LYS A 34 7.95 -10.23 -13.54
N ALA A 35 6.73 -10.43 -13.04
CA ALA A 35 5.82 -11.44 -13.57
C ALA A 35 5.45 -11.17 -15.02
N LEU A 36 5.24 -9.90 -15.38
CA LEU A 36 4.98 -9.50 -16.76
C LEU A 36 6.17 -9.78 -17.66
N GLU A 37 7.39 -9.42 -17.25
CA GLU A 37 8.62 -9.71 -17.98
C GLU A 37 8.80 -11.21 -18.23
N GLN A 38 8.50 -12.04 -17.24
CA GLN A 38 8.56 -13.50 -17.38
C GLN A 38 7.47 -14.07 -18.29
N ALA A 39 6.36 -13.34 -18.45
CA ALA A 39 5.20 -13.78 -19.22
C ALA A 39 5.21 -13.32 -20.69
N VAL A 40 6.18 -12.49 -21.11
CA VAL A 40 6.29 -11.98 -22.47
C VAL A 40 7.72 -12.11 -23.00
N GLN A 41 7.87 -12.29 -24.32
CA GLN A 41 9.17 -12.17 -24.96
C GLN A 41 9.49 -10.69 -25.19
N LEU A 42 10.57 -10.18 -24.57
CA LEU A 42 11.03 -8.81 -24.81
C LEU A 42 11.73 -8.68 -26.17
N THR A 43 11.58 -7.52 -26.80
CA THR A 43 12.44 -7.11 -27.92
C THR A 43 13.80 -6.64 -27.40
N ASP A 44 14.82 -6.62 -28.27
CA ASP A 44 16.15 -6.10 -27.93
C ASP A 44 16.08 -4.64 -27.44
N TYR A 45 15.15 -3.86 -28.00
CA TYR A 45 14.90 -2.50 -27.54
C TYR A 45 14.32 -2.49 -26.12
N GLU A 46 13.29 -3.29 -25.83
CA GLU A 46 12.65 -3.33 -24.52
C GLU A 46 13.60 -3.85 -23.42
N ALA A 47 14.46 -4.81 -23.76
CA ALA A 47 15.40 -5.43 -22.83
C ALA A 47 16.52 -4.49 -22.35
N GLY A 48 16.83 -3.43 -23.11
CA GLY A 48 17.89 -2.48 -22.78
C GLY A 48 17.50 -1.39 -21.76
N ASP A 49 18.40 -0.43 -21.59
CA ASP A 49 18.28 0.68 -20.62
C ASP A 49 18.17 2.06 -21.30
N TYR A 50 17.54 3.02 -20.62
CA TYR A 50 17.62 4.43 -21.00
C TYR A 50 18.97 5.03 -20.59
N SER A 51 19.47 5.98 -21.38
CA SER A 51 20.71 6.72 -21.05
C SER A 51 20.61 7.51 -19.73
N SER A 52 19.40 7.91 -19.35
CA SER A 52 19.08 8.53 -18.07
C SER A 52 19.02 7.55 -16.89
N GLY A 53 19.33 6.26 -17.12
CA GLY A 53 19.20 5.19 -16.14
C GLY A 53 17.81 4.55 -16.10
N GLY A 54 17.78 3.27 -15.73
CA GLY A 54 16.56 2.45 -15.61
C GLY A 54 16.20 1.67 -16.87
N ARG A 55 15.59 0.50 -16.67
CA ARG A 55 15.22 -0.44 -17.73
C ARG A 55 14.12 0.13 -18.62
N ARG A 56 14.26 -0.02 -19.94
CA ARG A 56 13.28 0.50 -20.91
C ARG A 56 11.92 -0.17 -20.74
N PHE A 57 11.91 -1.49 -20.64
CA PHE A 57 10.69 -2.27 -20.43
C PHE A 57 9.84 -1.74 -19.27
N GLU A 58 10.43 -1.56 -18.08
CA GLU A 58 9.69 -1.09 -16.90
C GLU A 58 9.11 0.31 -17.12
N ARG A 59 9.92 1.23 -17.66
CA ARG A 59 9.45 2.60 -17.96
C ARG A 59 8.34 2.62 -19.00
N ILE A 60 8.43 1.80 -20.06
CA ILE A 60 7.39 1.68 -21.09
C ILE A 60 6.07 1.23 -20.45
N VAL A 61 6.11 0.18 -19.63
CA VAL A 61 4.92 -0.35 -18.95
C VAL A 61 4.35 0.68 -17.98
N ARG A 62 5.19 1.28 -17.12
CA ARG A 62 4.75 2.30 -16.16
C ARG A 62 4.12 3.49 -16.86
N PHE A 63 4.71 3.98 -17.93
CA PHE A 63 4.15 5.08 -18.72
C PHE A 63 2.77 4.72 -19.29
N ALA A 64 2.62 3.53 -19.87
CA ALA A 64 1.35 3.08 -20.41
C ALA A 64 0.28 2.87 -19.31
N THR A 65 0.67 2.47 -18.10
CA THR A 65 -0.28 2.33 -16.99
C THR A 65 -0.90 3.65 -16.53
N VAL A 66 -0.31 4.82 -16.82
CA VAL A 66 -0.90 6.13 -16.46
C VAL A 66 -2.28 6.28 -17.09
N SER A 67 -2.42 5.91 -18.37
CA SER A 67 -3.73 5.95 -19.04
C SER A 67 -4.73 4.99 -18.40
N CYS A 68 -4.29 3.83 -17.93
CA CYS A 68 -5.16 2.88 -17.22
C CYS A 68 -5.61 3.40 -15.85
N VAL A 69 -4.75 4.13 -15.13
CA VAL A 69 -5.10 4.75 -13.85
C VAL A 69 -6.15 5.84 -14.06
N LYS A 70 -5.89 6.79 -14.96
CA LYS A 70 -6.83 7.89 -15.23
C LYS A 70 -8.12 7.40 -15.93
N ALA A 71 -8.11 6.23 -16.57
CA ALA A 71 -9.31 5.55 -17.05
C ALA A 71 -10.15 4.89 -15.93
N GLY A 72 -9.64 4.84 -14.69
CA GLY A 72 -10.26 4.17 -13.56
C GLY A 72 -10.15 2.64 -13.62
N TRP A 73 -9.23 2.08 -14.42
CA TRP A 73 -9.08 0.63 -14.62
C TRP A 73 -8.01 0.00 -13.75
N LEU A 74 -6.96 0.76 -13.44
CA LEU A 74 -5.86 0.35 -12.59
C LEU A 74 -5.83 1.22 -11.34
N ILE A 75 -5.72 0.59 -10.17
CA ILE A 75 -5.52 1.25 -8.90
C ILE A 75 -4.06 1.06 -8.52
N LYS A 76 -3.39 2.16 -8.17
CA LYS A 76 -2.04 2.16 -7.62
C LYS A 76 -2.10 2.81 -6.25
N HIS A 77 -1.62 2.11 -5.23
CA HIS A 77 -1.65 2.63 -3.87
C HIS A 77 -0.48 2.06 -3.07
N LYS A 78 0.41 2.95 -2.58
CA LYS A 78 1.56 2.58 -1.74
C LYS A 78 2.38 1.42 -2.35
N GLY A 79 2.66 1.51 -3.64
CA GLY A 79 3.43 0.50 -4.40
C GLY A 79 2.69 -0.80 -4.75
N VAL A 80 1.40 -0.93 -4.40
CA VAL A 80 0.56 -2.07 -4.80
C VAL A 80 -0.31 -1.68 -5.98
N TRP A 81 -0.31 -2.53 -7.01
CA TRP A 81 -1.14 -2.41 -8.21
C TRP A 81 -2.28 -3.43 -8.16
N SER A 82 -3.50 -3.00 -8.49
CA SER A 82 -4.66 -3.88 -8.61
C SER A 82 -5.62 -3.43 -9.71
N ALA A 83 -6.36 -4.36 -10.29
CA ALA A 83 -7.40 -4.03 -11.25
C ALA A 83 -8.70 -3.65 -10.52
N SER A 84 -9.30 -2.52 -10.89
CA SER A 84 -10.63 -2.14 -10.43
C SER A 84 -11.71 -3.04 -11.04
N ASP A 85 -12.95 -2.92 -10.57
CA ASP A 85 -14.07 -3.66 -11.15
C ASP A 85 -14.37 -3.20 -12.58
N GLU A 86 -14.22 -1.91 -12.86
CA GLU A 86 -14.28 -1.34 -14.22
C GLU A 86 -13.17 -1.90 -15.11
N GLY A 87 -11.95 -2.02 -14.58
CA GLY A 87 -10.82 -2.60 -15.28
C GLY A 87 -11.02 -4.08 -15.60
N LYS A 88 -11.55 -4.86 -14.65
CA LYS A 88 -11.94 -6.26 -14.87
C LYS A 88 -13.03 -6.39 -15.94
N ALA A 89 -14.05 -5.53 -15.91
CA ALA A 89 -15.12 -5.52 -16.90
C ALA A 89 -14.61 -5.14 -18.30
N ALA A 90 -13.72 -4.15 -18.40
CA ALA A 90 -13.07 -3.78 -19.65
C ALA A 90 -12.20 -4.91 -20.21
N PHE A 91 -11.41 -5.58 -19.35
CA PHE A 91 -10.59 -6.73 -19.75
C PHE A 91 -11.44 -7.90 -20.25
N ALA A 92 -12.59 -8.13 -19.61
CA ALA A 92 -13.53 -9.18 -20.00
C ALA A 92 -14.21 -8.89 -21.35
N SER A 93 -14.58 -7.64 -21.62
CA SER A 93 -15.34 -7.25 -22.81
C SER A 93 -14.49 -7.00 -24.05
N ILE A 94 -13.36 -6.31 -23.92
CA ILE A 94 -12.51 -5.94 -25.05
C ILE A 94 -11.41 -6.98 -25.17
N LYS A 95 -11.51 -7.92 -26.12
CA LYS A 95 -10.54 -9.03 -26.25
C LYS A 95 -9.26 -8.67 -27.00
N ASP A 96 -9.38 -7.77 -27.98
CA ASP A 96 -8.23 -7.29 -28.74
C ASP A 96 -7.33 -6.39 -27.87
N ALA A 97 -6.03 -6.66 -27.91
CA ALA A 97 -5.07 -6.02 -27.00
C ALA A 97 -4.84 -4.54 -27.35
N GLU A 98 -4.78 -4.21 -28.64
CA GLU A 98 -4.62 -2.83 -29.09
C GLU A 98 -5.89 -2.01 -28.79
N ALA A 99 -7.06 -2.55 -29.09
CA ALA A 99 -8.34 -1.92 -28.79
C ALA A 99 -8.54 -1.68 -27.29
N PHE A 100 -8.10 -2.63 -26.44
CA PHE A 100 -8.13 -2.49 -25.00
C PHE A 100 -7.35 -1.24 -24.55
N TYR A 101 -6.10 -1.10 -25.00
CA TYR A 101 -5.27 0.05 -24.63
C TYR A 101 -5.74 1.37 -25.26
N ARG A 102 -6.16 1.36 -26.54
CA ARG A 102 -6.73 2.55 -27.19
C ARG A 102 -7.95 3.08 -26.45
N GLN A 103 -8.77 2.20 -25.87
CA GLN A 103 -9.91 2.61 -25.08
C GLN A 103 -9.48 3.26 -23.75
N ALA A 104 -8.43 2.75 -23.08
CA ALA A 104 -7.85 3.42 -21.91
C ALA A 104 -7.29 4.81 -22.27
N GLU A 105 -6.56 4.94 -23.38
CA GLU A 105 -6.08 6.25 -23.89
C GLU A 105 -7.25 7.21 -24.15
N LYS A 106 -8.34 6.73 -24.77
CA LYS A 106 -9.53 7.55 -25.03
C LYS A 106 -10.15 8.08 -23.73
N LEU A 107 -10.19 7.27 -22.68
CA LEU A 107 -10.70 7.68 -21.36
C LEU A 107 -9.74 8.67 -20.68
N TYR A 108 -8.43 8.45 -20.78
CA TYR A 108 -7.42 9.42 -20.34
C TYR A 108 -7.63 10.79 -21.00
N TRP A 109 -7.79 10.84 -22.32
CA TRP A 109 -8.04 12.11 -23.02
C TRP A 109 -9.38 12.75 -22.64
N LYS A 110 -10.40 11.96 -22.32
CA LYS A 110 -11.67 12.49 -21.82
C LYS A 110 -11.50 13.12 -20.44
N TRP A 111 -10.74 12.49 -19.55
CA TRP A 111 -10.38 13.03 -18.23
C TRP A 111 -9.56 14.31 -18.38
N ARG A 112 -8.50 14.30 -19.19
CA ARG A 112 -7.62 15.46 -19.39
C ARG A 112 -8.37 16.68 -19.93
N LYS A 113 -9.24 16.50 -20.94
CA LYS A 113 -10.08 17.58 -21.49
C LYS A 113 -11.05 18.20 -20.49
N ALA A 114 -11.33 17.53 -19.37
CA ALA A 114 -12.16 18.07 -18.31
C ALA A 114 -11.36 18.90 -17.28
N GLN A 115 -10.03 18.92 -17.35
CA GLN A 115 -9.18 19.72 -16.46
C GLN A 115 -9.02 21.17 -16.95
N PRO A 116 -8.88 22.14 -16.03
CA PRO A 116 -8.79 23.57 -16.37
C PRO A 116 -7.58 23.96 -17.22
N ALA A 117 -6.44 23.25 -17.07
CA ALA A 117 -5.17 23.57 -17.73
C ALA A 117 -4.96 22.90 -19.11
N ALA A 118 -5.88 22.02 -19.54
CA ALA A 118 -5.66 21.11 -20.66
C ALA A 118 -5.65 21.74 -22.08
N LEU A 119 -5.75 23.07 -22.19
CA LEU A 119 -5.89 23.77 -23.47
C LEU A 119 -4.58 24.28 -24.05
N GLU A 120 -3.48 24.28 -23.29
CA GLU A 120 -2.19 24.89 -23.72
C GLU A 120 -0.99 23.94 -23.76
N GLU A 121 -1.13 22.69 -23.31
CA GLU A 121 0.00 21.77 -23.18
C GLU A 121 0.26 20.90 -24.42
N ASP A 122 1.50 20.93 -24.92
CA ASP A 122 1.96 20.10 -26.04
C ASP A 122 2.43 18.70 -25.60
N GLU A 123 2.67 17.79 -26.56
CA GLU A 123 3.09 16.39 -26.30
C GLU A 123 4.33 16.26 -25.39
N ALA A 124 5.22 17.27 -25.42
CA ALA A 124 6.42 17.30 -24.59
C ALA A 124 6.11 17.49 -23.10
N GLU A 125 5.10 18.31 -22.78
CA GLU A 125 4.70 18.60 -21.40
C GLU A 125 3.97 17.39 -20.79
N GLU A 126 3.13 16.70 -21.57
CA GLU A 126 2.50 15.44 -21.16
C GLU A 126 3.55 14.36 -20.83
N ALA A 127 4.58 14.24 -21.66
CA ALA A 127 5.64 13.28 -21.45
C ALA A 127 6.44 13.59 -20.16
N ALA A 128 6.67 14.89 -19.88
CA ALA A 128 7.33 15.35 -18.67
C ALA A 128 6.47 15.06 -17.42
N GLU A 129 5.17 15.35 -17.47
CA GLU A 129 4.22 15.07 -16.39
C GLU A 129 4.17 13.59 -16.06
N LYS A 130 3.98 12.72 -17.07
CA LYS A 130 4.00 11.26 -16.88
C LYS A 130 5.33 10.79 -16.31
N SER A 131 6.45 11.36 -16.73
CA SER A 131 7.77 11.04 -16.17
C SER A 131 7.88 11.43 -14.69
N ALA A 132 7.32 12.58 -14.29
CA ALA A 132 7.27 13.01 -12.89
C ALA A 132 6.42 12.05 -12.04
N VAL A 133 5.24 11.65 -12.52
CA VAL A 133 4.37 10.68 -11.86
C VAL A 133 5.08 9.33 -11.67
N ILE A 134 5.79 8.84 -12.69
CA ILE A 134 6.59 7.60 -12.59
C ILE A 134 7.70 7.74 -11.54
N THR A 135 8.37 8.89 -11.51
CA THR A 135 9.46 9.15 -10.56
C THR A 135 8.95 9.11 -9.12
N LEU A 136 7.82 9.78 -8.85
CA LEU A 136 7.16 9.74 -7.56
C LEU A 136 6.74 8.32 -7.17
N GLU A 137 6.07 7.61 -8.08
CA GLU A 137 5.62 6.23 -7.86
C GLU A 137 6.80 5.32 -7.46
N GLN A 138 7.92 5.40 -8.18
CA GLN A 138 9.11 4.61 -7.87
C GLN A 138 9.72 5.00 -6.52
N ALA A 139 9.74 6.29 -6.19
CA ALA A 139 10.22 6.75 -4.89
C ALA A 139 9.33 6.25 -3.75
N GLU A 140 8.02 6.27 -3.91
CA GLU A 140 7.06 5.72 -2.93
C GLU A 140 7.26 4.21 -2.76
N GLU A 141 7.40 3.46 -3.84
CA GLU A 141 7.67 2.02 -3.79
C GLU A 141 8.95 1.68 -3.03
N MET A 142 10.03 2.41 -3.32
CA MET A 142 11.31 2.23 -2.65
C MET A 142 11.21 2.55 -1.16
N ALA A 143 10.58 3.69 -0.81
CA ALA A 143 10.39 4.09 0.57
C ALA A 143 9.55 3.07 1.34
N TRP A 144 8.43 2.61 0.76
CA TRP A 144 7.58 1.61 1.40
C TRP A 144 8.28 0.27 1.61
N LYS A 145 9.05 -0.18 0.61
CA LYS A 145 9.84 -1.41 0.75
C LYS A 145 10.86 -1.29 1.89
N GLU A 146 11.58 -0.18 1.98
CA GLU A 146 12.57 0.03 3.05
C GLU A 146 11.90 0.06 4.43
N ILE A 147 10.73 0.68 4.56
CA ILE A 147 9.96 0.70 5.80
C ILE A 147 9.47 -0.70 6.18
N GLU A 148 8.93 -1.46 5.23
CA GLU A 148 8.47 -2.83 5.46
C GLU A 148 9.61 -3.74 5.89
N ASP A 149 10.76 -3.69 5.20
CA ASP A 149 11.95 -4.49 5.50
C ASP A 149 12.49 -4.12 6.91
N PHE A 150 12.57 -2.83 7.23
CA PHE A 150 12.99 -2.36 8.55
C PHE A 150 12.08 -2.86 9.69
N LEU A 151 10.76 -2.76 9.52
CA LEU A 151 9.80 -3.27 10.52
C LEU A 151 9.81 -4.80 10.61
N ALA A 152 10.06 -5.49 9.49
CA ALA A 152 10.17 -6.95 9.46
C ALA A 152 11.41 -7.46 10.20
N GLU A 153 12.51 -6.69 10.18
CA GLU A 153 13.76 -7.02 10.87
C GLU A 153 13.76 -6.62 12.35
N MET A 154 12.92 -5.64 12.73
CA MET A 154 12.80 -5.17 14.12
C MET A 154 12.54 -6.32 15.12
N PRO A 155 13.22 -6.36 16.27
CA PRO A 155 12.94 -7.33 17.33
C PRO A 155 11.49 -7.25 17.81
N PRO A 156 10.81 -8.37 18.12
CA PRO A 156 9.40 -8.37 18.52
C PRO A 156 9.06 -7.43 19.70
N TYR A 157 9.92 -7.38 20.71
CA TYR A 157 9.73 -6.51 21.88
C TYR A 157 9.97 -5.04 21.55
N GLU A 158 10.90 -4.72 20.65
CA GLU A 158 11.08 -3.34 20.18
C GLU A 158 9.88 -2.89 19.33
N PHE A 159 9.27 -3.80 18.58
CA PHE A 159 8.05 -3.52 17.84
C PHE A 159 6.85 -3.29 18.76
N GLN A 160 6.77 -4.02 19.87
CA GLN A 160 5.79 -3.77 20.94
C GLN A 160 5.98 -2.37 21.55
N ASP A 161 7.23 -1.99 21.86
CA ASP A 161 7.56 -0.64 22.34
C ASP A 161 7.19 0.43 21.31
N LEU A 162 7.46 0.19 20.02
CA LEU A 162 7.09 1.11 18.93
C LEU A 162 5.57 1.39 18.94
N VAL A 163 4.74 0.35 19.08
CA VAL A 163 3.29 0.51 19.18
C VAL A 163 2.89 1.27 20.45
N ALA A 164 3.54 1.02 21.58
CA ALA A 164 3.28 1.76 22.81
C ALA A 164 3.62 3.26 22.67
N GLU A 165 4.74 3.60 22.03
CA GLU A 165 5.11 5.00 21.75
C GLU A 165 4.14 5.68 20.80
N LEU A 166 3.64 4.97 19.78
CA LEU A 166 2.59 5.48 18.90
C LEU A 166 1.33 5.85 19.71
N LEU A 167 0.87 4.97 20.60
CA LEU A 167 -0.30 5.24 21.43
C LEU A 167 -0.12 6.47 22.32
N LYS A 168 1.07 6.66 22.90
CA LYS A 168 1.39 7.88 23.65
C LYS A 168 1.32 9.14 22.77
N ALA A 169 1.86 9.09 21.56
CA ALA A 169 1.79 10.21 20.61
C ALA A 169 0.37 10.49 20.09
N MET A 170 -0.53 9.52 20.21
CA MET A 170 -1.97 9.67 19.97
C MET A 170 -2.75 10.13 21.22
N ASP A 171 -2.05 10.58 22.26
CA ASP A 171 -2.59 11.05 23.55
C ASP A 171 -3.25 9.95 24.40
N TYR A 172 -2.98 8.67 24.13
CA TYR A 172 -3.36 7.58 25.03
C TYR A 172 -2.32 7.39 26.15
N HIS A 173 -2.79 6.94 27.30
CA HIS A 173 -1.95 6.67 28.47
C HIS A 173 -1.61 5.18 28.54
N VAL A 174 -0.40 4.83 28.13
CA VAL A 174 0.13 3.46 28.28
C VAL A 174 0.44 3.20 29.75
N ALA A 175 -0.30 2.29 30.37
CA ALA A 175 -0.16 1.95 31.78
C ALA A 175 0.71 0.70 32.00
N TRP A 176 0.75 -0.20 31.02
CA TRP A 176 1.51 -1.44 31.12
C TRP A 176 1.93 -1.94 29.74
N VAL A 177 3.15 -2.46 29.67
CA VAL A 177 3.76 -3.12 28.52
C VAL A 177 4.28 -4.46 29.02
N ALA A 178 3.96 -5.55 28.32
CA ALA A 178 4.29 -6.89 28.75
C ALA A 178 5.81 -7.11 28.79
N PRO A 179 6.36 -7.70 29.88
CA PRO A 179 7.76 -8.08 29.92
C PRO A 179 8.02 -9.28 28.99
N SER A 180 9.29 -9.57 28.67
CA SER A 180 9.61 -10.72 27.82
C SER A 180 9.13 -12.04 28.45
N GLY A 181 8.20 -12.73 27.77
CA GLY A 181 7.71 -14.03 28.25
C GLY A 181 6.55 -14.60 27.45
N LYS A 182 5.88 -15.60 28.03
CA LYS A 182 4.60 -16.10 27.52
C LYS A 182 3.50 -15.13 27.95
N ASP A 183 3.13 -14.25 27.04
CA ASP A 183 2.10 -13.27 27.31
C ASP A 183 0.71 -13.86 27.00
N GLY A 184 -0.24 -13.62 27.89
CA GLY A 184 -1.60 -14.18 27.85
C GLY A 184 -2.50 -13.60 26.76
N GLY A 185 -1.92 -13.15 25.64
CA GLY A 185 -2.62 -12.52 24.52
C GLY A 185 -2.83 -11.01 24.64
N VAL A 186 -2.14 -10.33 25.56
CA VAL A 186 -2.14 -8.86 25.69
C VAL A 186 -0.72 -8.38 25.91
N ASP A 187 -0.28 -7.47 25.05
CA ASP A 187 1.09 -6.96 25.00
C ASP A 187 1.18 -5.53 25.54
N VAL A 188 0.11 -4.72 25.38
CA VAL A 188 0.02 -3.36 25.91
C VAL A 188 -1.36 -3.11 26.50
N ILE A 189 -1.42 -2.39 27.62
CA ILE A 189 -2.65 -1.84 28.19
C ILE A 189 -2.55 -0.32 28.22
N ALA A 190 -3.55 0.34 27.65
CA ALA A 190 -3.65 1.80 27.59
C ALA A 190 -5.04 2.30 27.98
N TYR A 191 -5.11 3.60 28.28
CA TYR A 191 -6.31 4.29 28.74
C TYR A 191 -6.46 5.65 28.08
N ASN A 192 -7.67 6.23 28.14
CA ASN A 192 -7.94 7.60 27.69
C ASN A 192 -7.54 8.67 28.71
N ASP A 193 -7.23 8.27 29.94
CA ASP A 193 -6.80 9.16 31.01
C ASP A 193 -5.68 8.51 31.84
N PRO A 194 -4.82 9.30 32.52
CA PRO A 194 -3.68 8.78 33.26
C PRO A 194 -4.04 7.83 34.41
N LEU A 195 -5.26 7.96 34.94
CA LEU A 195 -5.73 7.21 36.11
C LEU A 195 -6.58 5.99 35.72
N GLY A 196 -6.90 5.82 34.43
CA GLY A 196 -7.79 4.76 33.94
C GLY A 196 -9.21 4.83 34.49
N THR A 197 -9.65 6.02 34.88
CA THR A 197 -10.98 6.24 35.48
C THR A 197 -12.09 6.32 34.45
N ARG A 198 -11.75 6.64 33.19
CA ARG A 198 -12.70 6.76 32.10
C ARG A 198 -12.59 5.53 31.19
N PRO A 199 -13.70 4.81 30.95
CA PRO A 199 -13.70 3.76 29.95
C PRO A 199 -13.52 4.36 28.54
N PRO A 200 -13.14 3.54 27.55
CA PRO A 200 -12.71 2.14 27.67
C PRO A 200 -11.25 1.96 28.15
N ARG A 201 -10.97 0.79 28.72
CA ARG A 201 -9.60 0.25 28.81
C ARG A 201 -9.24 -0.36 27.45
N ILE A 202 -8.08 0.00 26.92
CA ILE A 202 -7.59 -0.47 25.63
C ILE A 202 -6.60 -1.60 25.87
N LYS A 203 -6.91 -2.79 25.37
CA LYS A 203 -5.97 -3.92 25.32
C LYS A 203 -5.42 -4.04 23.91
N VAL A 204 -4.12 -4.23 23.81
CA VAL A 204 -3.42 -4.30 22.53
C VAL A 204 -2.74 -5.65 22.42
N GLN A 205 -2.89 -6.30 21.28
CA GLN A 205 -2.04 -7.41 20.87
C GLN A 205 -1.21 -6.98 19.66
N VAL A 206 0.08 -7.28 19.72
CA VAL A 206 1.09 -6.90 18.73
C VAL A 206 1.73 -8.17 18.19
N LYS A 207 1.58 -8.38 16.88
CA LYS A 207 2.28 -9.45 16.16
C LYS A 207 3.14 -8.83 15.07
N ARG A 208 4.46 -8.95 15.20
CA ARG A 208 5.36 -8.50 14.12
C ARG A 208 5.09 -9.26 12.82
N ASN A 209 5.02 -10.60 12.86
CA ASN A 209 4.56 -11.51 11.79
C ASN A 209 4.76 -11.16 10.28
N ALA A 210 5.72 -10.32 9.89
CA ALA A 210 5.88 -9.81 8.53
C ALA A 210 6.03 -10.90 7.46
N ASN A 211 6.76 -11.97 7.79
CA ASN A 211 7.02 -13.12 6.90
C ASN A 211 6.15 -14.33 7.26
N SER A 212 4.95 -14.10 7.79
CA SER A 212 4.02 -15.13 8.20
C SER A 212 2.64 -14.90 7.60
N PRO A 213 1.76 -15.91 7.55
CA PRO A 213 0.41 -15.74 7.07
C PRO A 213 -0.31 -14.57 7.76
N ARG A 214 -1.25 -13.96 7.03
CA ARG A 214 -2.17 -12.95 7.57
C ARG A 214 -2.92 -13.54 8.77
N ILE A 215 -3.27 -12.70 9.74
CA ILE A 215 -4.06 -13.15 10.89
C ILE A 215 -5.45 -13.57 10.42
N ASP A 216 -5.80 -14.82 10.70
CA ASP A 216 -7.08 -15.41 10.38
C ASP A 216 -8.12 -15.16 11.48
N VAL A 217 -9.34 -15.65 11.25
CA VAL A 217 -10.45 -15.53 12.19
C VAL A 217 -10.14 -16.21 13.52
N VAL A 218 -9.40 -17.33 13.50
CA VAL A 218 -9.05 -18.07 14.72
C VAL A 218 -8.11 -17.22 15.58
N GLY A 219 -7.04 -16.67 15.00
CA GLY A 219 -6.11 -15.78 15.68
C GLY A 219 -6.79 -14.53 16.22
N LEU A 220 -7.71 -13.94 15.45
CA LEU A 220 -8.52 -12.80 15.90
C LEU A 220 -9.42 -13.17 17.09
N ARG A 221 -10.15 -14.28 17.01
CA ARG A 221 -11.04 -14.73 18.09
C ARG A 221 -10.29 -15.08 19.37
N SER A 222 -9.06 -15.62 19.26
CA SER A 222 -8.19 -15.84 20.42
C SER A 222 -7.89 -14.54 21.15
N PHE A 223 -7.59 -13.45 20.44
CA PHE A 223 -7.41 -12.14 21.06
C PHE A 223 -8.71 -11.62 21.69
N MET A 224 -9.80 -11.71 20.94
CA MET A 224 -11.11 -11.24 21.40
C MET A 224 -11.53 -11.92 22.69
N ALA A 225 -11.20 -13.20 22.90
CA ALA A 225 -11.52 -13.94 24.12
C ALA A 225 -10.86 -13.34 25.38
N VAL A 226 -9.75 -12.61 25.24
CA VAL A 226 -9.03 -11.96 26.36
C VAL A 226 -9.62 -10.58 26.71
N LEU A 227 -10.48 -10.03 25.85
CA LEU A 227 -11.18 -8.78 26.11
C LEU A 227 -12.32 -9.02 27.12
N GLY A 228 -12.33 -8.22 28.19
CA GLY A 228 -13.42 -8.19 29.17
C GLY A 228 -14.54 -7.23 28.77
N ASP A 229 -15.59 -7.17 29.58
CA ASP A 229 -16.68 -6.23 29.36
C ASP A 229 -16.20 -4.78 29.50
N GLY A 230 -16.46 -3.96 28.48
CA GLY A 230 -16.01 -2.56 28.42
C GLY A 230 -14.57 -2.36 27.93
N ASP A 231 -13.82 -3.43 27.65
CA ASP A 231 -12.52 -3.34 26.97
C ASP A 231 -12.71 -3.04 25.47
N VAL A 232 -11.79 -2.27 24.90
CA VAL A 232 -11.61 -2.14 23.45
C VAL A 232 -10.33 -2.86 23.06
N GLY A 233 -10.39 -3.62 21.97
CA GLY A 233 -9.23 -4.32 21.41
C GLY A 233 -8.54 -3.50 20.32
N LEU A 234 -7.21 -3.50 20.32
CA LEU A 234 -6.39 -3.10 19.19
C LEU A 234 -5.49 -4.27 18.80
N PHE A 235 -5.61 -4.77 17.58
CA PHE A 235 -4.74 -5.82 17.08
C PHE A 235 -3.82 -5.23 16.00
N VAL A 236 -2.52 -5.21 16.27
CA VAL A 236 -1.47 -4.79 15.35
C VAL A 236 -0.80 -6.01 14.71
N ALA A 237 -0.75 -6.08 13.38
CA ALA A 237 -0.08 -7.17 12.65
C ALA A 237 0.59 -6.69 11.35
N LEU A 238 1.90 -6.91 11.14
CA LEU A 238 2.54 -6.41 9.90
C LEU A 238 2.08 -7.15 8.65
N SER A 239 1.78 -8.45 8.74
CA SER A 239 1.22 -9.17 7.58
C SER A 239 -0.24 -8.81 7.29
N GLY A 240 -0.91 -8.11 8.21
CA GLY A 240 -2.33 -7.77 8.11
C GLY A 240 -3.27 -8.93 8.45
N PHE A 241 -4.51 -8.83 7.97
CA PHE A 241 -5.65 -9.66 8.39
C PHE A 241 -6.37 -10.26 7.19
N THR A 242 -6.87 -11.49 7.29
CA THR A 242 -7.68 -12.08 6.20
C THR A 242 -9.01 -11.34 6.06
N LYS A 243 -9.64 -11.39 4.87
CA LYS A 243 -10.96 -10.78 4.64
C LYS A 243 -12.01 -11.25 5.64
N ASP A 244 -11.98 -12.54 6.00
CA ASP A 244 -12.88 -13.11 6.99
C ASP A 244 -12.59 -12.55 8.40
N ALA A 245 -11.33 -12.35 8.77
CA ALA A 245 -10.97 -11.72 10.05
C ALA A 245 -11.42 -10.26 10.10
N GLU A 246 -11.25 -9.51 9.01
CA GLU A 246 -11.76 -8.13 8.91
C GLU A 246 -13.29 -8.08 9.00
N LEU A 247 -13.99 -9.02 8.37
CA LEU A 247 -15.45 -9.12 8.45
C LEU A 247 -15.92 -9.43 9.88
N GLU A 248 -15.28 -10.40 10.55
CA GLU A 248 -15.55 -10.75 11.94
C GLU A 248 -15.34 -9.56 12.88
N ALA A 249 -14.24 -8.82 12.71
CA ALA A 249 -13.95 -7.62 13.50
C ALA A 249 -15.05 -6.55 13.35
N ARG A 250 -15.60 -6.36 12.14
CA ARG A 250 -16.69 -5.40 11.88
C ARG A 250 -18.04 -5.83 12.45
N GLN A 251 -18.32 -7.14 12.46
CA GLN A 251 -19.59 -7.68 12.93
C GLN A 251 -19.62 -7.94 14.45
N SER A 252 -18.45 -7.94 15.10
CA SER A 252 -18.37 -8.21 16.52
C SER A 252 -19.04 -7.12 17.36
N HIS A 253 -19.71 -7.55 18.42
CA HIS A 253 -20.20 -6.65 19.47
C HIS A 253 -19.04 -6.10 20.32
N ARG A 254 -17.90 -6.79 20.36
CA ARG A 254 -16.67 -6.32 21.00
C ARG A 254 -15.96 -5.38 20.04
N ARG A 255 -15.75 -4.13 20.46
CA ARG A 255 -15.08 -3.10 19.65
C ARG A 255 -13.61 -3.48 19.49
N ILE A 256 -13.22 -3.88 18.29
CA ILE A 256 -11.84 -4.23 17.94
C ILE A 256 -11.40 -3.45 16.71
N THR A 257 -10.22 -2.84 16.80
CA THR A 257 -9.57 -2.14 15.69
C THR A 257 -8.40 -2.98 15.18
N LEU A 258 -8.34 -3.15 13.85
CA LEU A 258 -7.27 -3.87 13.17
C LEU A 258 -6.32 -2.88 12.51
N LEU A 259 -5.03 -3.03 12.80
CA LEU A 259 -3.98 -2.12 12.37
C LEU A 259 -2.87 -2.92 11.70
N ASP A 260 -2.76 -2.76 10.38
CA ASP A 260 -1.70 -3.35 9.56
C ASP A 260 -0.51 -2.39 9.43
N THR A 261 0.56 -2.81 8.75
CA THR A 261 1.74 -1.97 8.49
C THR A 261 1.37 -0.63 7.87
N THR A 262 0.44 -0.64 6.91
CA THR A 262 0.00 0.55 6.20
C THR A 262 -0.59 1.58 7.14
N LYS A 263 -1.54 1.18 7.99
CA LYS A 263 -2.18 2.06 8.98
C LYS A 263 -1.22 2.45 10.10
N LEU A 264 -0.32 1.55 10.51
CA LEU A 264 0.71 1.84 11.51
C LEU A 264 1.57 3.01 11.09
N VAL A 265 2.13 2.94 9.89
CA VAL A 265 3.02 3.97 9.35
C VAL A 265 2.26 5.27 9.11
N GLU A 266 1.00 5.21 8.66
CA GLU A 266 0.16 6.40 8.47
C GLU A 266 -0.15 7.12 9.79
N LEU A 267 -0.50 6.38 10.85
CA LEU A 267 -0.69 6.96 12.17
C LEU A 267 0.63 7.49 12.74
N TRP A 268 1.74 6.78 12.53
CA TRP A 268 3.06 7.21 12.94
C TRP A 268 3.47 8.54 12.29
N THR A 269 3.29 8.68 10.98
CA THR A 269 3.62 9.92 10.26
C THR A 269 2.66 11.05 10.62
N THR A 270 1.38 10.76 10.81
CA THR A 270 0.37 11.75 11.26
C THR A 270 0.71 12.33 12.63
N HIS A 271 1.18 11.49 13.55
CA HIS A 271 1.52 11.88 14.92
C HIS A 271 3.03 12.17 15.12
N TYR A 272 3.82 12.23 14.04
CA TYR A 272 5.28 12.29 14.10
C TYR A 272 5.81 13.46 14.94
N ALA A 273 5.14 14.61 14.85
CA ALA A 273 5.49 15.82 15.60
C ALA A 273 5.38 15.64 17.14
N LYS A 274 4.53 14.74 17.61
CA LYS A 274 4.31 14.44 19.04
C LYS A 274 5.23 13.36 19.59
N LEU A 275 5.92 12.62 18.72
CA LEU A 275 6.91 11.61 19.13
C LEU A 275 8.13 12.29 19.74
N ASP A 276 8.65 11.72 20.84
CA ASP A 276 9.94 12.11 21.40
C ASP A 276 11.12 11.57 20.57
N ASP A 277 12.34 12.00 20.90
CA ASP A 277 13.55 11.59 20.18
C ASP A 277 13.82 10.08 20.27
N GLY A 278 13.41 9.43 21.35
CA GLY A 278 13.57 7.99 21.53
C GLY A 278 12.66 7.22 20.58
N ALA A 279 11.39 7.60 20.51
CA ALA A 279 10.40 7.04 19.59
C ALA A 279 10.80 7.29 18.13
N ARG A 280 11.21 8.50 17.76
CA ARG A 280 11.67 8.82 16.40
C ARG A 280 12.88 7.99 15.97
N ARG A 281 13.76 7.61 16.90
CA ARG A 281 14.89 6.71 16.59
C ARG A 281 14.46 5.28 16.34
N ARG A 282 13.33 4.83 16.90
CA ARG A 282 12.81 3.47 16.69
C ARG A 282 12.23 3.27 15.29
N LEU A 283 11.62 4.30 14.70
CA LEU A 283 11.20 4.30 13.30
C LEU A 283 11.61 5.63 12.64
N PRO A 284 12.87 5.71 12.15
CA PRO A 284 13.50 6.95 11.72
C PRO A 284 13.05 7.36 10.31
N LEU A 285 11.82 7.90 10.21
CA LEU A 285 11.30 8.44 8.95
C LEU A 285 11.70 9.89 8.77
N LYS A 286 11.92 10.30 7.52
CA LYS A 286 12.17 11.69 7.13
C LYS A 286 11.23 12.11 6.00
N PRO A 287 10.49 13.22 6.14
CA PRO A 287 9.65 13.72 5.05
C PRO A 287 10.50 14.23 3.89
N VAL A 288 10.05 13.95 2.67
CA VAL A 288 10.58 14.47 1.40
C VAL A 288 9.42 14.96 0.55
N TRP A 289 9.63 16.02 -0.22
CA TRP A 289 8.60 16.63 -1.07
C TRP A 289 8.98 16.45 -2.53
N PHE A 290 8.01 16.00 -3.33
CA PHE A 290 8.11 15.89 -4.78
C PHE A 290 7.18 16.92 -5.43
N LEU A 291 7.56 17.40 -6.61
CA LEU A 291 6.61 18.08 -7.48
C LEU A 291 5.68 17.02 -8.06
N VAL A 292 4.38 17.21 -7.87
CA VAL A 292 3.33 16.35 -8.43
C VAL A 292 2.75 17.01 -9.67
N GLY A 293 2.45 16.22 -10.70
CA GLY A 293 1.60 16.67 -11.83
C GLY A 293 0.17 16.92 -11.34
N GLU A 294 -0.67 17.56 -12.16
CA GLU A 294 -2.05 17.84 -11.77
C GLU A 294 -2.87 16.54 -11.62
N ASP A 295 -3.57 16.37 -10.48
CA ASP A 295 -4.35 15.16 -10.15
C ASP A 295 -5.68 15.02 -10.91
#